data_AF-A0A930T2I2-F1
#
_entry.id   AF-A0A930T2I2-F1
#
_cell.length_a   1.000
_cell.length_b   1.000
_cell.length_c   1.000
_cell.angle_alpha   90.00
_cell.angle_beta   90.00
_cell.angle_gamma   90.00
#
_symmetry.space_group_name_H-M   'P 1'
#
loop_
_entity.id
_entity.type
_entity.pdbx_description
1 polymer ?
#
loop_
_entity_poly.entity_id
_entity_poly.type
_entity_poly.pdbx_seq_one_letter_code
_entity_poly.pdbx_strand_id
1 'polypeptide(L)'
;MKNNPKVIVEVTLTFKRNLSNLKKKYRSIVKDIKPIIDQLEMGELLGNRITGTNYKVFKVRIKNSDIQKGKSGGYRLIYYVKTQKMVVLLNVYTKSEQANITNQQIISIIKDNQASDVTEN
;
A
#
# COMPACT_ATOMS: atom_id res chain seq x y z
N MET A 1 -4.82 14.04 24.86
CA MET A 1 -4.90 12.93 23.87
C MET A 1 -5.04 13.57 22.50
N LYS A 2 -4.12 13.33 21.56
CA LYS A 2 -4.20 13.97 20.23
C LYS A 2 -5.31 13.27 19.44
N ASN A 3 -6.47 13.91 19.34
CA ASN A 3 -7.52 13.54 18.40
C ASN A 3 -7.02 13.83 16.98
N ASN A 4 -6.17 12.96 16.44
CA ASN A 4 -5.75 13.09 15.07
C ASN A 4 -6.97 12.81 14.18
N PRO A 5 -7.24 13.63 13.14
CA PRO A 5 -8.38 13.38 12.27
C PRO A 5 -8.20 12.00 11.63
N LYS A 6 -9.20 11.13 11.79
CA LYS A 6 -9.20 9.79 11.23
C LYS A 6 -9.00 9.89 9.71
N VAL A 7 -7.88 9.36 9.23
CA VAL A 7 -7.57 9.29 7.81
C VAL A 7 -8.32 8.12 7.21
N ILE A 8 -8.97 8.35 6.08
CA ILE A 8 -9.65 7.29 5.31
C ILE A 8 -8.60 6.53 4.51
N VAL A 9 -8.56 5.21 4.66
CA VAL A 9 -7.69 4.33 3.88
C VAL A 9 -8.52 3.58 2.84
N GLU A 10 -8.30 3.91 1.57
CA GLU A 10 -8.89 3.23 0.42
C GLU A 10 -7.90 2.24 -0.19
N VAL A 11 -8.40 1.34 -1.03
CA VAL A 11 -7.57 0.34 -1.70
C VAL A 11 -7.94 0.23 -3.17
N THR A 12 -6.93 0.13 -4.05
CA THR A 12 -7.16 -0.04 -5.48
C THR A 12 -7.57 -1.48 -5.82
N LEU A 13 -8.14 -1.69 -7.01
CA LEU A 13 -8.39 -3.04 -7.54
C LEU A 13 -7.10 -3.85 -7.66
N THR A 14 -6.00 -3.22 -8.08
CA THR A 14 -4.67 -3.83 -8.17
C THR A 14 -4.22 -4.35 -6.80
N PHE A 15 -4.38 -3.54 -5.75
CA PHE A 15 -4.09 -3.96 -4.39
C PHE A 15 -4.95 -5.16 -3.96
N LYS A 16 -6.28 -5.09 -4.15
CA LYS A 16 -7.20 -6.18 -3.79
C LYS A 16 -6.83 -7.49 -4.48
N ARG A 17 -6.54 -7.45 -5.78
CA ARG A 17 -6.12 -8.61 -6.58
C ARG A 17 -4.82 -9.21 -6.07
N ASN A 18 -3.80 -8.38 -5.85
CA ASN A 18 -2.49 -8.86 -5.41
C ASN A 18 -2.53 -9.39 -3.98
N LEU A 19 -3.26 -8.72 -3.07
CA LEU A 19 -3.50 -9.23 -1.72
C LEU A 19 -4.17 -10.60 -1.74
N SER A 20 -5.18 -10.79 -2.60
CA SER A 20 -5.89 -12.07 -2.74
C SER A 20 -4.98 -13.19 -3.23
N ASN A 21 -4.09 -12.90 -4.18
CA ASN A 21 -3.08 -13.86 -4.65
C ASN A 21 -2.07 -14.21 -3.57
N LEU A 22 -1.57 -13.21 -2.84
CA LEU A 22 -0.62 -13.41 -1.75
C LEU A 22 -1.25 -14.17 -0.58
N LYS A 23 -2.53 -13.94 -0.26
CA LYS A 23 -3.26 -14.64 0.82
C LYS A 23 -3.31 -16.16 0.61
N LYS A 24 -3.25 -16.63 -0.65
CA LYS A 24 -3.19 -18.08 -0.95
C LYS A 24 -1.90 -18.71 -0.44
N LYS A 25 -0.79 -17.98 -0.51
CA LYS A 25 0.57 -18.44 -0.15
C LYS A 25 0.95 -18.07 1.28
N TYR A 26 0.54 -16.89 1.74
CA TYR A 26 0.93 -16.31 3.01
C TYR A 26 -0.33 -16.02 3.83
N ARG A 27 -0.65 -16.92 4.76
CA ARG A 27 -1.89 -16.89 5.55
C ARG A 27 -1.92 -15.72 6.53
N SER A 28 -0.75 -15.25 6.96
CA SER A 28 -0.59 -14.16 7.92
C SER A 28 -0.56 -12.77 7.28
N ILE A 29 -0.60 -12.65 5.95
CA ILE A 29 -0.44 -11.34 5.28
C ILE A 29 -1.42 -10.26 5.77
N VAL A 30 -2.68 -10.63 6.04
CA VAL A 30 -3.68 -9.68 6.54
C VAL A 30 -3.30 -9.20 7.94
N LYS A 31 -2.85 -10.12 8.81
CA LYS A 31 -2.36 -9.80 10.15
C LYS A 31 -1.10 -8.95 10.10
N ASP A 32 -0.20 -9.21 9.15
CA ASP A 32 1.06 -8.47 9.01
C ASP A 32 0.84 -7.05 8.46
N ILE A 33 -0.15 -6.85 7.59
CA ILE A 33 -0.47 -5.54 7.01
C ILE A 33 -1.34 -4.69 7.95
N LYS A 34 -2.21 -5.31 8.77
CA LYS A 34 -3.16 -4.59 9.62
C LYS A 34 -2.52 -3.48 10.48
N PRO A 35 -1.40 -3.69 11.19
CA PRO A 35 -0.77 -2.63 11.98
C PRO A 35 -0.38 -1.41 11.15
N ILE A 36 -0.02 -1.61 9.88
CA ILE A 36 0.32 -0.52 8.96
C ILE A 36 -0.94 0.26 8.56
N ILE A 37 -2.06 -0.42 8.34
CA ILE A 37 -3.34 0.24 8.04
C ILE A 37 -3.79 1.06 9.26
N ASP A 38 -3.75 0.47 10.46
CA ASP A 38 -4.14 1.14 11.70
C ASP A 38 -3.33 2.44 11.91
N GLN A 39 -2.02 2.39 11.65
CA GLN A 39 -1.14 3.58 11.72
C GLN A 39 -1.45 4.63 10.64
N LEU A 40 -1.75 4.20 9.42
CA LEU A 40 -2.17 5.10 8.34
C LEU A 40 -3.51 5.79 8.67
N GLU A 41 -4.46 5.06 9.26
CA GLU A 41 -5.75 5.63 9.72
C GLU A 41 -5.58 6.63 10.86
N MET A 42 -4.55 6.45 11.69
CA MET A 42 -4.12 7.43 12.69
C MET A 42 -3.38 8.63 12.09
N GLY A 43 -3.19 8.68 10.76
CA GLY A 43 -2.52 9.76 10.05
C GLY A 43 -0.99 9.70 10.06
N GLU A 44 -0.39 8.58 10.49
CA GLU A 44 1.05 8.37 10.42
C GLU A 44 1.45 8.00 8.99
N LEU A 45 2.39 8.75 8.39
CA LEU A 45 2.97 8.39 7.11
C LEU A 45 4.20 7.49 7.34
N LEU A 46 4.12 6.26 6.84
CA LEU A 46 5.10 5.22 7.08
C LEU A 46 5.96 4.93 5.84
N GLY A 47 7.20 4.52 6.12
CA GLY A 47 8.13 4.05 5.09
C GLY A 47 8.81 5.18 4.33
N ASN A 48 9.37 4.83 3.17
CA ASN A 48 10.22 5.73 2.40
C ASN A 48 9.45 6.32 1.23
N ARG A 49 9.53 7.64 1.04
CA ARG A 49 8.97 8.32 -0.13
C ARG A 49 9.64 7.81 -1.42
N ILE A 50 8.83 7.52 -2.43
CA ILE A 50 9.31 7.20 -3.79
C ILE A 50 9.43 8.50 -4.57
N THR A 51 10.61 8.78 -5.12
CA THR A 51 10.88 9.95 -5.96
C THR A 51 10.61 9.65 -7.44
N GLY A 52 10.48 10.70 -8.26
CA GLY A 52 10.23 10.56 -9.71
C GLY A 52 8.78 10.24 -10.06
N THR A 53 7.84 10.53 -9.16
CA THR A 53 6.40 10.61 -9.46
C THR A 53 5.89 11.98 -9.04
N ASN A 54 4.86 12.49 -9.71
CA ASN A 54 4.21 13.76 -9.33
C ASN A 54 3.26 13.60 -8.13
N TYR A 55 3.21 12.41 -7.53
CA TYR A 55 2.33 12.07 -6.42
C TYR A 55 3.15 11.85 -5.13
N LYS A 56 2.50 12.02 -3.98
CA LYS A 56 3.10 11.70 -2.67
C LYS A 56 2.99 10.19 -2.41
N VAL A 57 3.89 9.42 -3.02
CA VAL A 57 3.92 7.96 -2.93
C VAL A 57 4.95 7.49 -1.92
N PHE A 58 4.60 6.48 -1.13
CA PHE A 58 5.43 5.90 -0.08
C PHE A 58 5.51 4.38 -0.22
N LYS A 59 6.63 3.82 0.26
CA LYS A 59 6.91 2.39 0.28
C LYS A 59 7.23 1.91 1.68
N VAL A 60 6.39 1.03 2.21
CA VAL A 60 6.57 0.39 3.52
C VAL A 60 7.15 -1.00 3.33
N ARG A 61 8.18 -1.33 4.12
CA ARG A 61 8.74 -2.68 4.22
C ARG A 61 8.13 -3.40 5.40
N ILE A 62 7.32 -4.42 5.14
CA ILE A 62 6.58 -5.18 6.15
C ILE A 62 7.26 -6.54 6.29
N LYS A 63 7.47 -7.00 7.53
CA LYS A 63 7.96 -8.35 7.78
C LYS A 63 6.86 -9.34 7.34
N ASN A 64 7.27 -10.38 6.62
CA ASN A 64 6.38 -11.50 6.33
C ASN A 64 6.59 -12.53 7.43
N SER A 65 5.56 -12.76 8.25
CA SER A 65 5.61 -13.67 9.39
C SER A 65 5.57 -15.15 8.99
N ASP A 66 5.11 -15.45 7.76
CA ASP A 66 5.04 -16.83 7.23
C ASP A 66 6.39 -17.32 6.68
N ILE A 67 7.44 -16.49 6.68
CA ILE A 67 8.79 -16.88 6.22
C ILE A 67 9.85 -16.60 7.29
N GLN A 68 10.87 -17.44 7.39
CA GLN A 68 12.04 -17.23 8.25
C GLN A 68 13.04 -16.24 7.61
N LYS A 69 12.54 -15.11 7.09
CA LYS A 69 13.37 -14.04 6.53
C LYS A 69 13.00 -12.70 7.19
N GLY A 70 13.98 -11.81 7.29
CA GLY A 70 13.75 -10.44 7.77
C GLY A 70 12.92 -9.61 6.79
N LYS A 71 12.72 -8.32 7.11
CA LYS A 71 11.98 -7.34 6.29
C LYS A 71 12.48 -7.26 4.83
N SER A 72 13.74 -7.63 4.58
CA SER A 72 14.33 -7.66 3.23
C SER A 72 13.61 -8.63 2.29
N GLY A 73 13.15 -9.78 2.81
CA GLY A 73 12.37 -10.79 2.08
C GLY A 73 10.86 -10.66 2.23
N GLY A 74 10.39 -9.73 3.07
CA GLY A 74 8.97 -9.53 3.34
C GLY A 74 8.21 -8.76 2.25
N TYR A 75 7.07 -8.19 2.65
CA TYR A 75 6.19 -7.45 1.75
C TYR A 75 6.66 -6.02 1.52
N ARG A 76 6.32 -5.50 0.34
CA ARG A 76 6.37 -4.08 0.00
C ARG A 76 4.94 -3.62 -0.21
N LEU A 77 4.48 -2.77 0.68
CA LEU A 77 3.22 -2.04 0.51
C LEU A 77 3.54 -0.68 -0.10
N ILE A 78 2.81 -0.31 -1.12
CA ILE A 78 2.91 0.99 -1.78
C ILE A 78 1.57 1.68 -1.65
N TYR A 79 1.60 2.92 -1.21
CA TYR A 79 0.42 3.76 -1.06
C TYR A 79 0.74 5.18 -1.51
N TYR A 80 -0.30 5.97 -1.81
CA TYR A 80 -0.15 7.41 -2.02
C TYR A 80 -1.11 8.20 -1.15
N VAL A 81 -0.71 9.42 -0.82
CA VAL A 81 -1.54 10.40 -0.12
C VAL A 81 -2.36 11.13 -1.17
N LYS A 82 -3.68 10.87 -1.22
CA LYS A 82 -4.61 11.53 -2.14
C LYS A 82 -4.98 12.92 -1.62
N THR A 83 -5.29 13.01 -0.33
CA THR A 83 -5.54 14.29 0.37
C THR A 83 -4.96 14.22 1.80
N GLN A 84 -5.03 15.32 2.55
CA GLN A 84 -4.59 15.32 3.96
C GLN A 84 -5.39 14.34 4.85
N LYS A 85 -6.58 13.91 4.41
CA LYS A 85 -7.47 13.02 5.15
C LYS A 85 -7.67 11.67 4.46
N MET A 86 -6.94 11.40 3.36
CA MET A 86 -7.16 10.19 2.56
C MET A 86 -5.86 9.62 1.99
N VAL A 87 -5.67 8.34 2.24
CA VAL A 87 -4.57 7.53 1.73
C VAL A 87 -5.14 6.38 0.90
N VAL A 88 -4.49 6.04 -0.21
CA VAL A 88 -4.90 4.93 -1.06
C VAL A 88 -3.77 3.91 -1.18
N LEU A 89 -4.05 2.66 -0.80
CA LEU A 89 -3.14 1.53 -0.99
C LEU A 89 -3.15 1.09 -2.46
N LEU A 90 -2.00 1.25 -3.12
CA LEU A 90 -1.85 1.03 -4.56
C LEU A 90 -1.52 -0.42 -4.91
N ASN A 91 -0.56 -0.99 -4.19
CA ASN A 91 -0.05 -2.31 -4.51
C ASN A 91 0.63 -2.96 -3.30
N VAL A 92 0.60 -4.29 -3.24
CA VAL A 92 1.36 -5.11 -2.30
C VAL A 92 2.01 -6.28 -3.03
N TYR A 93 3.29 -6.52 -2.76
CA TYR A 93 4.04 -7.64 -3.34
C TYR A 93 5.18 -8.10 -2.42
N THR A 94 5.70 -9.31 -2.62
CA THR A 94 6.91 -9.80 -1.94
C THR A 94 8.15 -9.51 -2.77
N LYS A 95 9.33 -9.34 -2.14
CA LYS A 95 10.59 -9.17 -2.93
C LYS A 95 10.86 -10.34 -3.86
N SER A 96 10.47 -11.54 -3.43
CA SER A 96 10.77 -12.80 -4.12
C SER A 96 9.93 -13.01 -5.37
N GLU A 97 8.72 -12.44 -5.44
CA GLU A 97 7.78 -12.70 -6.54
C GLU A 97 7.74 -11.58 -7.57
N GLN A 98 8.26 -10.39 -7.25
CA GLN A 98 8.28 -9.29 -8.21
C GLN A 98 9.52 -8.41 -8.06
N ALA A 99 10.11 -8.05 -9.20
CA ALA A 99 11.06 -6.94 -9.29
C ALA A 99 10.39 -5.62 -8.88
N ASN A 100 11.20 -4.60 -8.60
CA ASN A 100 10.71 -3.29 -8.19
C ASN A 100 9.62 -2.78 -9.15
N ILE A 101 8.49 -2.30 -8.61
CA ILE A 101 7.50 -1.59 -9.41
C ILE A 101 8.14 -0.32 -9.99
N THR A 102 7.84 0.00 -11.24
CA THR A 102 8.35 1.23 -11.87
C THR A 102 7.48 2.43 -11.51
N ASN A 103 8.04 3.63 -11.64
CA ASN A 103 7.28 4.87 -11.44
C ASN A 103 6.09 4.98 -12.41
N GLN A 104 6.27 4.51 -13.65
CA GLN A 104 5.21 4.48 -14.66
C GLN A 104 4.04 3.57 -14.24
N GLN A 105 4.34 2.38 -13.72
CA GLN A 105 3.30 1.47 -13.20
C GLN A 105 2.55 2.08 -12.02
N ILE A 106 3.26 2.73 -11.09
CA ILE A 106 2.62 3.46 -9.98
C ILE A 106 1.66 4.53 -10.50
N ILE A 107 2.12 5.35 -11.46
CA ILE A 107 1.32 6.43 -12.04
C ILE A 107 0.09 5.87 -12.76
N SER A 108 0.22 4.75 -13.47
CA SER A 108 -0.90 4.08 -14.13
C SER A 108 -1.96 3.65 -13.12
N ILE A 109 -1.57 2.95 -12.04
CA ILE A 109 -2.52 2.49 -11.01
C ILE A 109 -3.25 3.67 -10.36
N ILE A 110 -2.57 4.80 -10.14
CA ILE A 110 -3.20 6.02 -9.60
C ILE A 110 -4.24 6.56 -10.59
N LYS A 111 -3.89 6.69 -11.87
CA LYS A 111 -4.80 7.19 -12.91
C LYS A 111 -6.03 6.28 -13.08
N ASP A 112 -5.84 4.96 -13.09
CA ASP A 112 -6.92 4.00 -13.22
C ASP A 112 -7.90 4.09 -12.03
N ASN A 113 -7.36 4.30 -10.82
CA ASN A 113 -8.18 4.52 -9.63
C ASN A 113 -8.97 5.84 -9.72
N GLN A 114 -8.33 6.94 -10.14
CA GLN A 114 -9.00 8.24 -10.30
C GLN A 114 -10.08 8.22 -11.39
N ALA A 115 -9.85 7.51 -12.50
CA ALA A 115 -10.84 7.37 -13.56
C ALA A 115 -12.08 6.60 -13.08
N SER A 116 -11.91 5.64 -12.18
CA SER A 116 -13.02 4.88 -11.60
C SER A 116 -13.88 5.74 -10.67
N ASP A 117 -13.27 6.71 -9.96
CA ASP A 117 -13.99 7.65 -9.08
C ASP A 117 -14.92 8.60 -9.85
N VAL A 118 -14.66 8.85 -11.14
CA VAL A 118 -15.45 9.78 -11.98
C VAL A 118 -16.71 9.11 -12.53
N THR A 119 -16.72 7.78 -12.66
CA THR A 119 -17.82 7.04 -13.29
C THR A 119 -18.93 6.66 -12.30
N GLU A 120 -18.74 6.88 -11.00
CA GLU A 120 -19.74 6.58 -9.95
C GLU A 120 -20.53 7.82 -9.46
N ASN A 121 -20.42 8.97 -10.13
CA ASN A 121 -21.22 10.18 -9.87
C ASN A 121 -22.27 10.45 -10.96
#